data_AF-A0A8T8X3V0-F1
#
_entry.id   AF-A0A8T8X3V0-F1
#
_cell.length_a   1.000
_cell.length_b   1.000
_cell.length_c   1.000
_cell.angle_alpha   90.00
_cell.angle_beta   90.00
_cell.angle_gamma   90.00
#
_symmetry.space_group_name_H-M   'P 1'
#
loop_
_entity.id
_entity.type
_entity.pdbx_description
1 polymer ?
#
loop_
_entity_poly.entity_id
_entity_poly.type
_entity_poly.pdbx_seq_one_letter_code
_entity_poly.pdbx_strand_id
1 'polypeptide(L)'
;TPNTPFEELLTDLNITDYELGTMDLHTDETTFLRGMWPTDESGVMEMKTIFPGFYVARAIHIHVQVHTDWTLRANGTITSSHTVSTGQIYFAEELEREIMALEPYVSHTQINRTTNAEDSVFFQDTEGGYNPVISVVPADGKDVRNGMIGYITIGVDTSAIESYSKGDVDYGL
;
A
#
# COMPACT_ATOMS: atom_id res chain seq x y z
N THR A 1 -17.01 -3.95 4.27
CA THR A 1 -16.26 -5.24 4.20
C THR A 1 -15.34 -5.19 3.00
N PRO A 2 -14.27 -6.02 2.87
CA PRO A 2 -13.41 -6.01 1.67
C PRO A 2 -14.17 -6.40 0.37
N ASN A 3 -15.39 -6.91 0.50
CA ASN A 3 -16.22 -7.36 -0.62
C ASN A 3 -17.21 -6.30 -1.11
N THR A 4 -17.34 -5.19 -0.38
CA THR A 4 -18.32 -4.13 -0.67
C THR A 4 -17.59 -2.96 -1.34
N PRO A 5 -18.05 -2.46 -2.51
CA PRO A 5 -17.48 -1.27 -3.13
C PRO A 5 -17.42 -0.08 -2.17
N PHE A 6 -16.37 0.73 -2.29
CA PHE A 6 -16.13 1.83 -1.34
C PHE A 6 -17.30 2.83 -1.29
N GLU A 7 -17.87 3.20 -2.44
CA GLU A 7 -19.02 4.12 -2.51
C GLU A 7 -20.28 3.55 -1.84
N GLU A 8 -20.50 2.23 -1.95
CA GLU A 8 -21.59 1.55 -1.27
C GLU A 8 -21.36 1.54 0.25
N LEU A 9 -20.12 1.28 0.68
CA LEU A 9 -19.75 1.35 2.10
C LEU A 9 -19.96 2.76 2.69
N LEU A 10 -19.61 3.81 1.95
CA LEU A 10 -19.85 5.19 2.40
C LEU A 10 -21.35 5.50 2.52
N THR A 11 -22.15 5.00 1.58
CA THR A 11 -23.60 5.11 1.62
C THR A 11 -24.18 4.40 2.85
N ASP A 12 -23.73 3.18 3.13
CA ASP A 12 -24.16 2.39 4.29
C ASP A 12 -23.80 3.06 5.62
N LEU A 13 -22.65 3.75 5.66
CA LEU A 13 -22.20 4.53 6.82
C LEU A 13 -22.83 5.92 6.90
N ASN A 14 -23.69 6.29 5.96
CA ASN A 14 -24.32 7.61 5.85
C ASN A 14 -23.30 8.76 5.81
N ILE A 15 -22.15 8.52 5.15
CA ILE A 15 -21.08 9.50 4.94
C ILE A 15 -21.32 10.15 3.58
N THR A 16 -21.68 11.44 3.58
CA THR A 16 -22.07 12.18 2.38
C THR A 16 -21.12 13.30 2.00
N ASP A 17 -20.23 13.70 2.92
CA ASP A 17 -19.21 14.74 2.72
C ASP A 17 -17.82 14.08 2.71
N TYR A 18 -17.43 13.55 1.55
CA TYR A 18 -16.13 12.94 1.33
C TYR A 18 -15.54 13.40 0.01
N GLU A 19 -14.23 13.45 -0.04
CA GLU A 19 -13.46 13.59 -1.27
C GLU A 19 -12.58 12.34 -1.41
N LEU A 20 -12.69 11.68 -2.56
CA LEU A 20 -11.94 10.48 -2.86
C LEU A 20 -10.44 10.80 -2.84
N GLY A 21 -9.69 10.04 -2.05
CA GLY A 21 -8.24 10.21 -1.94
C GLY A 21 -7.78 11.24 -0.90
N THR A 22 -8.69 11.96 -0.24
CA THR A 22 -8.34 12.90 0.85
C THR A 22 -8.98 12.56 2.19
N MET A 23 -10.02 11.73 2.17
CA MET A 23 -10.67 11.28 3.40
C MET A 23 -9.87 10.17 4.08
N ASP A 24 -9.48 10.41 5.32
CA ASP A 24 -9.01 9.35 6.22
C ASP A 24 -10.21 8.62 6.82
N LEU A 25 -10.54 7.46 6.24
CA LEU A 25 -11.57 6.57 6.76
C LEU A 25 -10.92 5.29 7.27
N HIS A 26 -10.96 5.11 8.58
CA HIS A 26 -10.59 3.87 9.25
C HIS A 26 -11.84 3.28 9.91
N THR A 27 -12.02 1.97 9.77
CA THR A 27 -13.17 1.26 10.36
C THR A 27 -12.91 0.81 11.79
N ASP A 28 -11.68 0.93 12.27
CA ASP A 28 -11.23 0.63 13.63
C ASP A 28 -9.92 1.37 13.98
N GLU A 29 -9.45 1.20 15.21
CA GLU A 29 -8.25 1.84 15.79
C GLU A 29 -6.98 0.96 15.67
N THR A 30 -7.01 -0.10 14.85
CA THR A 30 -5.87 -1.04 14.76
C THR A 30 -4.83 -0.56 13.74
N THR A 31 -3.56 -0.83 14.05
CA THR A 31 -2.41 -0.37 13.26
C THR A 31 -1.63 -1.52 12.61
N PHE A 32 -2.19 -2.74 12.57
CA PHE A 32 -1.52 -3.86 11.91
C PHE A 32 -1.33 -3.55 10.41
N LEU A 33 -0.22 -4.04 9.85
CA LEU A 33 0.16 -3.84 8.44
C LEU A 33 0.35 -2.36 8.05
N ARG A 34 0.59 -1.48 9.03
CA ARG A 34 1.00 -0.09 8.85
C ARG A 34 2.36 0.12 9.49
N GLY A 35 3.20 0.94 8.86
CA GLY A 35 4.52 1.24 9.36
C GLY A 35 5.15 2.40 8.62
N MET A 36 5.94 3.19 9.32
CA MET A 36 6.77 4.25 8.77
C MET A 36 8.12 4.16 9.48
N TRP A 37 9.20 4.25 8.72
CA TRP A 37 10.54 4.23 9.27
C TRP A 37 11.48 5.10 8.42
N PRO A 38 12.45 5.81 9.03
CA PRO A 38 13.44 6.54 8.28
C PRO A 38 14.22 5.64 7.33
N THR A 39 14.57 6.17 6.16
CA THR A 39 15.59 5.55 5.33
C THR A 39 16.97 5.69 5.96
N ASP A 40 17.83 4.72 5.71
CA ASP A 40 19.23 4.78 6.14
C ASP A 40 20.08 5.70 5.23
N GLU A 41 21.40 5.76 5.47
CA GLU A 41 22.35 6.57 4.68
C GLU A 41 22.41 6.18 3.20
N SER A 42 21.94 4.97 2.84
CA SER A 42 21.84 4.48 1.47
C SER A 42 20.46 4.68 0.84
N GLY A 43 19.52 5.30 1.57
CA GLY A 43 18.15 5.50 1.12
C GLY A 43 17.25 4.27 1.26
N VAL A 44 17.65 3.27 2.05
CA VAL A 44 16.93 2.01 2.20
C VAL A 44 16.02 2.04 3.43
N MET A 45 14.80 1.54 3.27
CA MET A 45 13.89 1.22 4.36
C MET A 45 13.47 -0.26 4.23
N GLU A 46 13.45 -0.96 5.35
CA GLU A 46 13.04 -2.37 5.41
C GLU A 46 11.75 -2.51 6.24
N MET A 47 10.77 -3.21 5.69
CA MET A 47 9.52 -3.54 6.37
C MET A 47 9.29 -5.05 6.34
N LYS A 48 8.94 -5.62 7.49
CA LYS A 48 8.41 -6.99 7.57
C LYS A 48 6.90 -6.95 7.55
N THR A 49 6.31 -7.58 6.55
CA THR A 49 4.86 -7.67 6.38
C THR A 49 4.46 -9.07 5.89
N ILE A 50 3.16 -9.29 5.69
CA ILE A 50 2.61 -10.47 5.01
C ILE A 50 2.24 -10.12 3.56
N PHE A 51 2.02 -11.12 2.73
CA PHE A 51 1.47 -10.88 1.39
C PHE A 51 0.04 -10.32 1.52
N PRO A 52 -0.30 -9.20 0.85
CA PRO A 52 -1.61 -8.58 1.01
C PRO A 52 -2.73 -9.47 0.44
N GLY A 53 -3.91 -9.38 1.06
CA GLY A 53 -5.15 -9.91 0.48
C GLY A 53 -5.67 -9.03 -0.64
N PHE A 54 -6.85 -9.37 -1.16
CA PHE A 54 -7.53 -8.55 -2.18
C PHE A 54 -8.88 -8.05 -1.67
N TYR A 55 -9.34 -6.97 -2.28
CA TYR A 55 -10.66 -6.41 -2.06
C TYR A 55 -11.27 -6.04 -3.42
N VAL A 56 -12.55 -5.74 -3.42
CA VAL A 56 -13.30 -5.51 -4.66
C VAL A 56 -12.67 -4.40 -5.53
N ALA A 57 -12.64 -4.64 -6.84
CA ALA A 57 -12.28 -3.70 -7.90
C ALA A 57 -10.80 -3.23 -7.95
N ARG A 58 -9.93 -3.71 -7.06
CA ARG A 58 -8.52 -3.33 -7.02
C ARG A 58 -7.63 -4.56 -7.09
N ALA A 59 -6.53 -4.46 -7.83
CA ALA A 59 -5.50 -5.49 -7.85
C ALA A 59 -4.80 -5.57 -6.50
N ILE A 60 -4.01 -6.62 -6.26
CA ILE A 60 -3.28 -6.77 -5.00
C ILE A 60 -2.14 -5.75 -4.94
N HIS A 61 -2.13 -4.90 -3.90
CA HIS A 61 -1.12 -3.85 -3.74
C HIS A 61 -0.75 -3.56 -2.29
N ILE A 62 0.38 -2.88 -2.11
CA ILE A 62 0.79 -2.22 -0.87
C ILE A 62 0.80 -0.72 -1.13
N HIS A 63 0.07 0.06 -0.32
CA HIS A 63 0.18 1.52 -0.37
C HIS A 63 1.55 1.98 0.13
N VAL A 64 2.12 2.98 -0.53
CA VAL A 64 3.38 3.59 -0.13
C VAL A 64 3.28 5.11 -0.21
N GLN A 65 3.85 5.77 0.79
CA GLN A 65 4.05 7.22 0.80
C GLN A 65 5.50 7.52 1.13
N VAL A 66 6.03 8.58 0.51
CA VAL A 66 7.37 9.09 0.78
C VAL A 66 7.25 10.46 1.41
N HIS A 67 7.90 10.59 2.56
CA HIS A 67 7.86 11.77 3.40
C HIS A 67 9.24 12.40 3.51
N THR A 68 9.30 13.73 3.49
CA THR A 68 10.51 14.52 3.73
C THR A 68 10.31 15.43 4.93
N ASP A 69 11.40 16.03 5.43
CA ASP A 69 11.39 16.90 6.62
C ASP A 69 10.81 16.21 7.86
N TRP A 70 11.13 14.92 8.03
CA TRP A 70 10.67 14.13 9.15
C TRP A 70 11.54 14.31 10.41
N THR A 71 10.97 14.03 11.58
CA THR A 71 11.68 14.03 12.87
C THR A 71 11.32 12.78 13.67
N LEU A 72 12.33 12.08 14.18
CA LEU A 72 12.15 10.99 15.14
C LEU A 72 12.06 11.58 16.56
N ARG A 73 10.91 11.40 17.20
CA ARG A 73 10.68 11.81 18.58
C ARG A 73 11.30 10.81 19.56
N ALA A 74 11.61 11.28 20.77
CA ALA A 74 12.24 10.45 21.80
C ALA A 74 11.39 9.24 22.26
N ASN A 75 10.07 9.29 22.04
CA ASN A 75 9.14 8.19 22.31
C ASN A 75 9.09 7.14 21.18
N GLY A 76 9.91 7.28 20.12
CA GLY A 76 9.96 6.36 18.99
C GLY A 76 8.95 6.63 17.88
N THR A 77 8.14 7.70 17.98
CA THR A 77 7.21 8.08 16.90
C THR A 77 7.86 9.06 15.91
N ILE A 78 7.33 9.10 14.70
CA ILE A 78 7.85 9.93 13.61
C ILE A 78 6.79 10.95 13.23
N THR A 79 7.23 12.19 13.01
CA THR A 79 6.44 13.21 12.33
C THR A 79 7.06 13.57 11.00
N SER A 80 6.23 14.00 10.06
CA SER A 80 6.65 14.60 8.80
C SER A 80 5.83 15.86 8.52
N SER A 81 6.40 16.82 7.80
CA SER A 81 5.66 17.98 7.30
C SER A 81 5.30 17.88 5.82
N HIS A 82 6.00 17.06 5.04
CA HIS A 82 5.83 17.01 3.59
C HIS A 82 5.71 15.57 3.08
N THR A 83 4.63 15.29 2.36
CA THR A 83 4.51 14.11 1.50
C THR A 83 4.91 14.52 0.10
N VAL A 84 5.84 13.79 -0.50
CA VAL A 84 6.39 14.10 -1.85
C VAL A 84 6.04 13.05 -2.90
N SER A 85 5.43 11.95 -2.47
CA SER A 85 4.93 10.91 -3.37
C SER A 85 3.95 10.02 -2.62
N THR A 86 2.81 9.76 -3.24
CA THR A 86 1.87 8.70 -2.89
C THR A 86 1.72 7.74 -4.06
N GLY A 87 1.77 6.44 -3.79
CA GLY A 87 1.65 5.42 -4.81
C GLY A 87 1.32 4.05 -4.26
N GLN A 88 1.42 3.06 -5.14
CA GLN A 88 1.09 1.67 -4.83
C GLN A 88 2.15 0.74 -5.42
N ILE A 89 2.45 -0.32 -4.68
CA ILE A 89 3.39 -1.37 -5.08
C ILE A 89 2.58 -2.62 -5.42
N TYR A 90 2.77 -3.14 -6.62
CA TYR A 90 2.05 -4.30 -7.15
C TYR A 90 2.96 -5.52 -7.25
N PHE A 91 2.39 -6.68 -7.55
CA PHE A 91 3.11 -7.94 -7.67
C PHE A 91 2.99 -8.51 -9.09
N ALA A 92 3.88 -9.44 -9.46
CA ALA A 92 3.74 -10.13 -10.73
C ALA A 92 2.51 -11.04 -10.69
N GLU A 93 1.68 -11.03 -11.75
CA GLU A 93 0.43 -11.81 -11.82
C GLU A 93 0.65 -13.32 -11.60
N GLU A 94 1.79 -13.86 -12.03
CA GLU A 94 2.15 -15.26 -11.77
C GLU A 94 2.30 -15.55 -10.27
N LEU A 95 2.97 -14.66 -9.54
CA LEU A 95 3.14 -14.76 -8.09
C LEU A 95 1.80 -14.60 -7.37
N GLU A 96 0.99 -13.62 -7.77
CA GLU A 96 -0.36 -13.42 -7.20
C GLU A 96 -1.20 -14.70 -7.32
N ARG A 97 -1.23 -15.32 -8.51
CA ARG A 97 -1.96 -16.57 -8.73
C ARG A 97 -1.43 -17.72 -7.86
N GLU A 98 -0.12 -17.83 -7.69
CA GLU A 98 0.49 -18.85 -6.83
C GLU A 98 0.09 -18.67 -5.36
N ILE A 99 0.23 -17.45 -4.83
CA ILE A 99 -0.06 -17.17 -3.41
C ILE A 99 -1.57 -17.23 -3.12
N MET A 100 -2.41 -16.74 -4.02
CA MET A 100 -3.88 -16.78 -3.84
C MET A 100 -4.46 -18.19 -3.90
N ALA A 101 -3.70 -19.18 -4.37
CA ALA A 101 -4.09 -20.59 -4.34
C ALA A 101 -3.82 -21.28 -2.99
N LEU A 102 -3.23 -20.57 -2.02
CA LEU A 102 -2.85 -21.10 -0.72
C LEU A 102 -3.74 -20.56 0.40
N GLU A 103 -3.84 -21.29 1.50
CA GLU A 103 -4.47 -20.77 2.72
C GLU A 103 -3.62 -19.64 3.34
N PRO A 104 -4.24 -18.61 3.95
CA PRO A 104 -5.69 -18.43 4.10
C PRO A 104 -6.39 -17.80 2.87
N TYR A 105 -5.64 -17.40 1.84
CA TYR A 105 -6.15 -16.61 0.72
C TYR A 105 -7.20 -17.34 -0.14
N VAL A 106 -6.98 -18.64 -0.40
CA VAL A 106 -7.89 -19.48 -1.20
C VAL A 106 -9.29 -19.59 -0.58
N SER A 107 -9.43 -19.33 0.72
CA SER A 107 -10.71 -19.33 1.43
C SER A 107 -11.56 -18.08 1.15
N HIS A 108 -11.00 -17.01 0.60
CA HIS A 108 -11.74 -15.80 0.20
C HIS A 108 -12.41 -16.02 -1.16
N THR A 109 -13.67 -16.49 -1.13
CA THR A 109 -14.43 -16.92 -2.33
C THR A 109 -15.64 -16.05 -2.64
N GLN A 110 -15.92 -15.04 -1.82
CA GLN A 110 -17.11 -14.18 -1.93
C GLN A 110 -17.05 -13.25 -3.15
N ILE A 111 -15.86 -12.94 -3.65
CA ILE A 111 -15.61 -12.10 -4.83
C ILE A 111 -14.44 -12.68 -5.63
N ASN A 112 -14.38 -12.35 -6.92
CA ASN A 112 -13.22 -12.64 -7.75
C ASN A 112 -12.16 -11.56 -7.54
N ARG A 113 -10.89 -11.97 -7.49
CA ARG A 113 -9.76 -11.03 -7.51
C ARG A 113 -9.72 -10.28 -8.84
N THR A 114 -9.54 -8.96 -8.78
CA THR A 114 -9.20 -8.12 -9.93
C THR A 114 -7.73 -8.29 -10.27
N THR A 115 -7.41 -8.60 -11.53
CA THR A 115 -6.00 -8.72 -11.97
C THR A 115 -5.37 -7.34 -12.20
N ASN A 116 -4.04 -7.26 -12.26
CA ASN A 116 -3.35 -6.01 -12.63
C ASN A 116 -3.81 -5.48 -13.99
N ALA A 117 -4.14 -6.35 -14.94
CA ALA A 117 -4.62 -5.96 -16.26
C ALA A 117 -6.04 -5.36 -16.27
N GLU A 118 -6.80 -5.56 -15.18
CA GLU A 118 -8.18 -5.10 -15.04
C GLU A 118 -8.32 -3.91 -14.06
N ASP A 119 -7.29 -3.63 -13.24
CA ASP A 119 -7.28 -2.49 -12.31
C ASP A 119 -6.93 -1.20 -13.06
N SER A 120 -7.88 -0.26 -13.08
CA SER A 120 -7.69 1.05 -13.72
C SER A 120 -6.60 1.89 -13.05
N VAL A 121 -6.34 1.69 -11.77
CA VAL A 121 -5.30 2.43 -11.02
C VAL A 121 -3.92 1.85 -11.31
N PHE A 122 -3.80 0.54 -11.54
CA PHE A 122 -2.53 -0.04 -12.02
C PHE A 122 -2.09 0.59 -13.36
N PHE A 123 -3.05 0.85 -14.26
CA PHE A 123 -2.77 1.56 -15.51
C PHE A 123 -2.29 3.00 -15.28
N GLN A 124 -2.87 3.71 -14.32
CA GLN A 124 -2.43 5.07 -13.95
C GLN A 124 -1.02 5.06 -13.34
N ASP A 125 -0.73 4.11 -12.45
CA ASP A 125 0.56 3.98 -11.77
C ASP A 125 1.69 3.52 -12.73
N THR A 126 1.36 3.09 -13.94
CA THR A 126 2.33 2.76 -15.01
C THR A 126 2.44 3.84 -16.09
N GLU A 127 1.66 4.91 -15.99
CA GLU A 127 1.72 6.04 -16.93
C GLU A 127 3.11 6.70 -16.91
N GLY A 128 3.61 7.17 -18.05
CA GLY A 128 4.94 7.75 -18.15
C GLY A 128 6.10 6.73 -18.17
N GLY A 129 5.79 5.43 -18.18
CA GLY A 129 6.78 4.36 -18.29
C GLY A 129 7.35 3.89 -16.96
N TYR A 130 6.71 4.23 -15.84
CA TYR A 130 7.05 3.72 -14.52
C TYR A 130 6.65 2.24 -14.39
N ASN A 131 7.33 1.54 -13.48
CA ASN A 131 7.02 0.15 -13.17
C ASN A 131 6.87 -0.02 -11.64
N PRO A 132 5.63 -0.09 -11.13
CA PRO A 132 5.36 -0.24 -9.71
C PRO A 132 5.37 -1.71 -9.25
N VAL A 133 5.78 -2.66 -10.10
CA VAL A 133 5.81 -4.09 -9.76
C VAL A 133 7.10 -4.43 -9.00
N ILE A 134 6.97 -4.87 -7.75
CA ILE A 134 8.09 -5.29 -6.91
C ILE A 134 8.73 -6.58 -7.42
N SER A 135 10.06 -6.64 -7.37
CA SER A 135 10.78 -7.88 -7.65
C SER A 135 10.82 -8.74 -6.39
N VAL A 136 10.41 -10.00 -6.50
CA VAL A 136 10.32 -10.93 -5.36
C VAL A 136 11.18 -12.15 -5.61
N VAL A 137 11.93 -12.55 -4.58
CA VAL A 137 12.69 -13.80 -4.57
C VAL A 137 12.34 -14.62 -3.31
N PRO A 138 12.45 -15.96 -3.36
CA PRO A 138 12.37 -16.80 -2.18
C PRO A 138 13.44 -16.42 -1.16
N ALA A 139 13.06 -16.27 0.10
CA ALA A 139 14.01 -15.98 1.18
C ALA A 139 15.02 -17.13 1.40
N ASP A 140 14.62 -18.36 1.10
CA ASP A 140 15.47 -19.57 1.18
C ASP A 140 16.16 -19.92 -0.15
N GLY A 141 15.97 -19.11 -1.20
CA GLY A 141 16.47 -19.33 -2.56
C GLY A 141 15.80 -20.49 -3.32
N LYS A 142 14.68 -21.03 -2.84
CA LYS A 142 14.01 -22.21 -3.41
C LYS A 142 12.54 -22.00 -3.66
N ASP A 143 11.81 -21.51 -2.66
CA ASP A 143 10.34 -21.51 -2.66
C ASP A 143 9.78 -20.27 -1.96
N VAL A 144 9.05 -19.43 -2.71
CA VAL A 144 8.44 -18.19 -2.19
C VAL A 144 7.47 -18.45 -1.04
N ARG A 145 6.92 -19.67 -0.95
CA ARG A 145 5.98 -20.07 0.10
C ARG A 145 6.65 -20.20 1.47
N ASN A 146 7.98 -20.34 1.52
CA ASN A 146 8.76 -20.38 2.76
C ASN A 146 9.19 -18.98 3.25
N GLY A 147 8.82 -17.92 2.52
CA GLY A 147 9.18 -16.55 2.80
C GLY A 147 9.64 -15.82 1.56
N MET A 148 9.41 -14.51 1.53
CA MET A 148 9.68 -13.65 0.39
C MET A 148 10.61 -12.51 0.79
N ILE A 149 11.53 -12.15 -0.11
CA ILE A 149 12.27 -10.90 -0.06
C ILE A 149 11.84 -10.10 -1.29
N GLY A 150 11.23 -8.94 -1.04
CA GLY A 150 10.82 -8.00 -2.08
C GLY A 150 11.76 -6.81 -2.14
N TYR A 151 12.10 -6.34 -3.34
CA TYR A 151 12.85 -5.11 -3.54
C TYR A 151 12.27 -4.29 -4.69
N ILE A 152 12.14 -2.99 -4.45
CA ILE A 152 11.70 -1.99 -5.42
C ILE A 152 12.49 -0.70 -5.17
N THR A 153 12.83 0.01 -6.24
CA THR A 153 13.45 1.33 -6.16
C THR A 153 12.40 2.38 -6.51
N ILE A 154 12.16 3.32 -5.61
CA ILE A 154 11.21 4.40 -5.81
C ILE A 154 11.99 5.69 -6.08
N GLY A 155 11.90 6.20 -7.30
CA GLY A 155 12.40 7.53 -7.64
C GLY A 155 11.35 8.57 -7.27
N VAL A 156 11.75 9.59 -6.50
CA VAL A 156 10.85 10.67 -6.08
C VAL A 156 11.40 12.04 -6.46
N ASP A 157 10.50 12.96 -6.79
CA ASP A 157 10.81 14.39 -6.87
C ASP A 157 10.53 15.01 -5.50
N THR A 158 11.58 15.32 -4.74
CA THR A 158 11.44 15.89 -3.38
C THR A 158 10.84 17.28 -3.37
N SER A 159 10.69 17.94 -4.53
CA SER A 159 10.01 19.23 -4.65
C SER A 159 8.52 19.12 -4.97
N ALA A 160 8.03 17.93 -5.33
CA ALA A 160 6.63 17.66 -5.64
C ALA A 160 5.80 17.45 -4.36
N ILE A 161 5.74 18.49 -3.51
CA ILE A 161 5.00 18.43 -2.24
C ILE A 161 3.50 18.32 -2.52
N GLU A 162 2.90 17.21 -2.09
CA GLU A 162 1.47 16.96 -2.18
C GLU A 162 0.72 17.87 -1.19
N SER A 163 -0.29 18.56 -1.70
CA SER A 163 -1.14 19.45 -0.90
C SER A 163 -2.40 18.70 -0.48
N TYR A 164 -2.40 18.17 0.73
CA TYR A 164 -3.61 17.61 1.33
C TYR A 164 -4.36 18.68 2.12
N SER A 165 -5.63 18.90 1.82
CA SER A 165 -6.50 19.78 2.61
C SER A 165 -6.98 19.12 3.91
N LYS A 166 -6.07 18.85 4.86
CA LYS A 166 -6.33 18.82 6.32
C LYS A 166 -5.02 18.67 7.10
N GLY A 167 -4.86 19.51 8.13
CA GLY A 167 -3.59 19.82 8.80
C GLY A 167 -2.88 18.67 9.52
N ASP A 168 -1.59 18.91 9.78
CA ASP A 168 -0.64 18.15 10.61
C ASP A 168 -1.02 16.67 10.82
N VAL A 169 -0.64 15.84 9.84
CA VAL A 169 -0.83 14.39 9.92
C VAL A 169 0.14 13.81 10.96
N ASP A 170 -0.35 13.63 12.19
CA ASP A 170 0.34 12.87 13.22
C ASP A 170 0.13 11.38 12.92
N TYR A 171 1.13 10.74 12.33
CA TYR A 171 1.13 9.30 12.02
C TYR A 171 1.31 8.47 13.29
N GLY A 172 0.41 8.62 14.27
CA GLY A 172 0.42 7.96 15.57
C GLY A 172 0.46 6.43 15.47
N LEU A 173 1.67 5.90 15.25
CA LEU A 173 2.06 4.51 15.37
C LEU A 173 2.58 4.24 16.78
#